data_AF-A0A537A1J8-F1
#
_entry.id   AF-A0A537A1J8-F1
#
_cell.length_a   1.000
_cell.length_b   1.000
_cell.length_c   1.000
_cell.angle_alpha   90.00
_cell.angle_beta   90.00
_cell.angle_gamma   90.00
#
_symmetry.space_group_name_H-M   'P 1'
#
loop_
_entity.id
_entity.type
_entity.pdbx_description
1 polymer ?
#
loop_
_entity_poly.entity_id
_entity_poly.type
_entity_poly.pdbx_seq_one_letter_code
_entity_poly.pdbx_strand_id
1 'polypeptide(L)'
;DQAADTVFAALREAQPGETYVPRAPSATVENIARALIGSRRIETKVIGIRPGEKMHEIMVSEEEAHHCVRRGEYFSILPMLPELRRDAKAESNALSGEFSSADTLLDLPGTVELLRRHNLMP
;
A
#
# COMPACT_ATOMS: atom_id res chain seq x y z
N ASP A 1 5.72 -8.82 9.38
CA ASP A 1 4.44 -9.08 10.06
C ASP A 1 3.25 -8.65 9.22
N GLN A 2 3.04 -7.35 8.94
CA GLN A 2 1.88 -6.85 8.19
C GLN A 2 1.56 -7.58 6.87
N ALA A 3 2.59 -7.96 6.10
CA ALA A 3 2.38 -8.76 4.88
C ALA A 3 1.78 -10.14 5.18
N ALA A 4 2.28 -10.83 6.21
CA ALA A 4 1.71 -12.11 6.65
C ALA A 4 0.30 -11.92 7.23
N ASP A 5 0.07 -10.85 7.98
CA ASP A 5 -1.26 -10.52 8.51
C ASP A 5 -2.27 -10.32 7.38
N THR A 6 -1.86 -9.70 6.27
CA THR A 6 -2.69 -9.55 5.07
C THR A 6 -3.08 -10.91 4.48
N VAL A 7 -2.14 -11.85 4.40
CA VAL A 7 -2.42 -13.22 3.95
C VAL A 7 -3.41 -13.90 4.89
N PHE A 8 -3.21 -13.79 6.20
CA PHE A 8 -4.13 -14.39 7.18
C PHE A 8 -5.51 -13.73 7.18
N ALA A 9 -5.60 -12.42 6.96
CA ALA A 9 -6.87 -11.72 6.79
C ALA A 9 -7.61 -12.23 5.56
N ALA A 10 -6.94 -12.31 4.42
CA ALA A 10 -7.52 -12.86 3.20
C ALA A 10 -7.98 -14.32 3.39
N LEU A 11 -7.18 -15.17 4.05
CA LEU A 11 -7.56 -16.56 4.33
C LEU A 11 -8.81 -16.70 5.21
N ARG A 12 -9.07 -15.74 6.11
CA ARG A 12 -10.23 -15.78 7.01
C ARG A 12 -11.48 -15.13 6.43
N GLU A 13 -11.31 -14.06 5.66
CA GLU A 13 -12.39 -13.12 5.34
C GLU A 13 -12.69 -13.02 3.84
N ALA A 14 -11.71 -13.33 2.97
CA ALA A 14 -11.87 -13.15 1.53
C ALA A 14 -12.93 -14.09 0.95
N GLN A 15 -13.76 -13.52 0.08
CA GLN A 15 -14.67 -14.27 -0.77
C GLN A 15 -13.96 -14.75 -2.04
N PRO A 16 -14.49 -15.78 -2.72
CA PRO A 16 -13.90 -16.29 -3.96
C PRO A 16 -13.64 -15.19 -4.99
N GLY A 17 -12.39 -15.08 -5.44
CA GLY A 17 -11.97 -14.12 -6.46
C GLY A 17 -11.74 -12.69 -5.98
N GLU A 18 -11.83 -12.41 -4.66
CA GLU A 18 -11.41 -11.13 -4.10
C GLU A 18 -9.88 -11.00 -4.05
N THR A 19 -9.37 -9.81 -4.37
CA THR A 19 -7.96 -9.45 -4.19
C THR A 19 -7.84 -8.49 -3.01
N TYR A 20 -7.15 -8.91 -1.94
CA TYR A 20 -6.95 -8.09 -0.74
C TYR A 20 -5.73 -7.19 -0.89
N VAL A 21 -5.95 -5.90 -0.65
CA VAL A 21 -4.93 -4.85 -0.78
C VAL A 21 -4.79 -4.14 0.57
N PRO A 22 -3.62 -4.20 1.23
CA PRO A 22 -3.41 -3.52 2.50
C PRO A 22 -3.25 -2.02 2.30
N ARG A 23 -3.75 -1.24 3.28
CA ARG A 23 -3.56 0.21 3.34
C ARG A 23 -2.24 0.53 4.02
N ALA A 24 -1.15 0.25 3.34
CA ALA A 24 0.20 0.51 3.84
C ALA A 24 0.58 1.99 3.68
N PRO A 25 1.33 2.59 4.64
CA PRO A 25 1.95 3.90 4.45
C PRO A 25 3.08 3.83 3.43
N SER A 26 3.41 4.96 2.81
CA SER A 26 4.55 5.08 1.89
C SER A 26 5.56 6.13 2.39
N ALA A 27 6.79 6.07 1.88
CA ALA A 27 7.82 7.08 2.14
C ALA A 27 8.66 7.28 0.89
N THR A 28 9.18 8.50 0.69
CA THR A 28 10.15 8.74 -0.39
C THR A 28 11.49 8.08 -0.06
N VAL A 29 12.22 7.65 -1.09
CA VAL A 29 13.59 7.13 -0.94
C VAL A 29 14.50 8.17 -0.26
N GLU A 30 14.28 9.45 -0.52
CA GLU A 30 14.99 10.54 0.15
C GLU A 30 14.71 10.57 1.66
N ASN A 31 13.45 10.49 2.09
CA ASN A 31 13.11 10.46 3.51
C ASN A 31 13.67 9.22 4.20
N ILE A 32 13.68 8.06 3.53
CA ILE A 32 14.33 6.86 4.04
C ILE A 32 15.83 7.09 4.22
N ALA A 33 16.51 7.65 3.21
CA ALA A 33 17.94 7.94 3.30
C ALA A 33 18.26 8.93 4.43
N ARG A 34 17.49 10.02 4.55
CA ARG A 34 17.64 11.03 5.61
C ARG A 34 17.37 10.45 6.99
N ALA A 35 16.32 9.63 7.13
CA ALA A 35 15.98 8.97 8.38
C ALA A 35 17.12 8.03 8.83
N LEU A 36 17.65 7.23 7.90
CA LEU A 36 18.77 6.36 8.19
C LEU A 36 20.01 7.16 8.55
N ILE A 37 20.45 8.14 7.74
CA ILE A 37 21.64 8.98 8.00
C ILE A 37 21.58 9.65 9.39
N GLY A 38 20.41 10.18 9.77
CA GLY A 38 20.23 10.86 11.05
C GLY A 38 21.13 12.09 11.17
N SER A 39 21.89 12.19 12.26
CA SER A 39 22.82 13.31 12.52
C SER A 39 24.22 13.13 11.91
N ARG A 40 24.47 12.00 11.22
CA ARG A 40 25.79 11.68 10.67
C ARG A 40 26.09 12.53 9.44
N ARG A 41 27.36 12.86 9.24
CA ARG A 41 27.83 13.61 8.06
C ARG A 41 28.13 12.65 6.91
N ILE A 42 27.09 12.13 6.28
CA ILE A 42 27.18 11.24 5.12
C ILE A 42 26.60 11.98 3.90
N GLU A 43 27.35 12.03 2.82
CA GLU A 43 26.91 12.64 1.57
C GLU A 43 25.85 11.76 0.87
N THR A 44 24.78 12.38 0.37
CA THR A 44 23.78 11.70 -0.48
C THR A 44 23.97 12.15 -1.92
N LYS A 45 24.19 11.20 -2.84
CA LYS A 45 24.36 11.46 -4.27
C LYS A 45 23.14 10.97 -5.05
N VAL A 46 22.50 11.87 -5.79
CA VAL A 46 21.41 11.52 -6.71
C VAL A 46 22.01 10.97 -8.01
N ILE A 47 21.70 9.72 -8.33
CA ILE A 47 22.20 9.03 -9.54
C ILE A 47 21.19 8.98 -10.70
N GLY A 48 19.98 9.50 -10.48
CA GLY A 48 18.88 9.45 -11.44
C GLY A 48 18.05 8.17 -11.34
N ILE A 49 16.96 8.12 -12.13
CA ILE A 49 16.05 6.97 -12.22
C ILE A 49 16.69 5.83 -13.01
N ARG A 50 16.51 4.59 -12.56
CA ARG A 50 16.99 3.41 -13.31
C ARG A 50 15.98 3.02 -14.40
N PRO A 51 16.43 2.40 -15.51
CA PRO A 51 15.51 1.92 -16.54
C PRO A 51 14.44 0.98 -15.97
N GLY A 52 13.16 1.30 -16.20
CA GLY A 52 12.02 0.52 -15.73
C GLY A 52 11.53 0.84 -14.30
N GLU A 53 12.20 1.75 -13.57
CA GLU A 53 11.75 2.20 -12.26
C GLU A 53 10.56 3.15 -12.41
N LYS A 54 9.48 2.90 -11.65
CA LYS A 54 8.30 3.77 -11.61
C LYS A 54 8.46 4.84 -10.54
N MET A 55 7.86 6.02 -10.77
CA MET A 55 7.84 7.10 -9.77
C MET A 55 6.87 6.82 -8.62
N HIS A 56 5.75 6.17 -8.91
CA HIS A 56 4.74 5.77 -7.95
C HIS A 56 4.35 4.32 -8.20
N GLU A 57 4.19 3.57 -7.12
CA GLU A 57 3.55 2.25 -7.18
C GLU A 57 2.04 2.41 -6.99
N ILE A 58 1.28 1.66 -7.79
CA ILE A 58 -0.18 1.63 -7.79
C ILE A 58 -0.62 0.30 -7.19
N MET A 59 -1.46 0.37 -6.15
CA MET A 59 -1.98 -0.79 -5.43
C MET A 59 -3.42 -1.13 -5.86
N VAL A 60 -4.19 -0.13 -6.31
CA VAL A 60 -5.48 -0.31 -6.97
C VAL A 60 -5.52 0.65 -8.16
N SER A 61 -5.69 0.14 -9.36
CA SER A 61 -5.82 0.97 -10.56
C SER A 61 -7.16 1.72 -10.60
N GLU A 62 -7.26 2.72 -11.48
CA GLU A 62 -8.52 3.47 -11.69
C GLU A 62 -9.68 2.55 -12.14
N GLU A 63 -9.40 1.54 -12.96
CA GLU A 63 -10.40 0.56 -13.40
C GLU A 63 -10.87 -0.31 -12.22
N GLU A 64 -9.95 -0.81 -11.42
CA GLU A 64 -10.24 -1.64 -10.25
C GLU A 64 -10.94 -0.86 -9.12
N ALA A 65 -10.70 0.44 -9.01
CA ALA A 65 -11.30 1.29 -7.98
C ALA A 65 -12.85 1.24 -7.98
N HIS A 66 -13.44 1.10 -9.17
CA HIS A 66 -14.89 0.97 -9.36
C HIS A 66 -15.46 -0.37 -8.89
N HIS A 67 -14.60 -1.34 -8.59
CA HIS A 67 -14.92 -2.66 -8.07
C HIS A 67 -14.29 -2.88 -6.69
N CYS A 68 -13.79 -1.83 -6.04
CA CYS A 68 -13.03 -1.90 -4.81
C CYS A 68 -13.89 -1.51 -3.61
N VAL A 69 -13.97 -2.37 -2.61
CA VAL A 69 -14.77 -2.17 -1.39
C VAL A 69 -13.89 -2.20 -0.14
N ARG A 70 -14.41 -1.68 0.97
CA ARG A 70 -13.68 -1.62 2.24
C ARG A 70 -13.90 -2.91 3.05
N ARG A 71 -12.82 -3.48 3.59
CA ARG A 71 -12.80 -4.63 4.50
C ARG A 71 -11.92 -4.31 5.69
N GLY A 72 -12.47 -3.60 6.69
CA GLY A 72 -11.70 -3.14 7.85
C GLY A 72 -10.49 -2.28 7.46
N GLU A 73 -9.29 -2.79 7.71
CA GLU A 73 -8.01 -2.13 7.39
C GLU A 73 -7.50 -2.42 5.97
N TYR A 74 -8.25 -3.22 5.21
CA TYR A 74 -7.94 -3.61 3.83
C TYR A 74 -8.93 -3.01 2.84
N PHE A 75 -8.48 -2.94 1.61
CA PHE A 75 -9.33 -2.89 0.44
C PHE A 75 -9.50 -4.30 -0.14
N SER A 76 -10.66 -4.57 -0.72
CA SER A 76 -10.94 -5.80 -1.46
C SER A 76 -11.41 -5.43 -2.85
N ILE A 77 -10.66 -5.83 -3.87
CA ILE A 77 -11.08 -5.70 -5.26
C ILE A 77 -11.97 -6.91 -5.55
N LEU A 78 -13.22 -6.66 -5.89
CA LEU A 78 -14.21 -7.69 -6.17
C LEU A 78 -13.94 -8.36 -7.53
N PRO A 79 -14.27 -9.65 -7.70
CA PRO A 79 -14.11 -10.33 -8.97
C PRO A 79 -15.02 -9.71 -10.04
N MET A 80 -14.50 -9.66 -11.27
CA MET A 80 -15.28 -9.23 -12.44
C MET A 80 -16.35 -10.24 -12.85
N LEU A 81 -16.16 -11.53 -12.53
CA LEU A 81 -17.08 -12.61 -12.86
C LEU A 81 -18.29 -12.61 -11.92
N PRO A 82 -19.52 -12.35 -12.41
CA PRO A 82 -20.72 -12.28 -11.56
C PRO A 82 -21.05 -13.60 -10.86
N GLU A 83 -20.64 -14.74 -11.41
CA GLU A 83 -20.87 -16.07 -10.85
C GLU A 83 -20.18 -16.26 -9.50
N LEU A 84 -19.05 -15.56 -9.29
CA LEU A 84 -18.33 -15.55 -8.01
C LEU A 84 -18.97 -14.62 -6.99
N ARG A 85 -19.92 -13.78 -7.41
CA ARG A 85 -20.65 -12.82 -6.57
C ARG A 85 -22.07 -13.28 -6.25
N ARG A 86 -22.42 -14.53 -6.55
CA ARG A 86 -23.74 -15.09 -6.22
C ARG A 86 -23.97 -14.94 -4.71
N ASP A 87 -25.05 -14.26 -4.35
CA ASP A 87 -25.47 -13.93 -2.98
C ASP A 87 -24.75 -12.76 -2.28
N ALA A 88 -23.81 -12.07 -2.97
CA ALA A 88 -23.19 -10.86 -2.44
C ALA A 88 -24.18 -9.69 -2.47
N LYS A 89 -24.36 -9.00 -1.34
CA LYS A 89 -25.10 -7.74 -1.30
C LYS A 89 -24.40 -6.69 -2.16
N ALA A 90 -25.14 -5.72 -2.68
CA ALA A 90 -24.54 -4.54 -3.28
C ALA A 90 -23.76 -3.78 -2.20
N GLU A 91 -22.49 -3.50 -2.48
CA GLU A 91 -21.58 -2.83 -1.57
C GLU A 91 -21.12 -1.51 -2.18
N SER A 92 -20.92 -0.50 -1.33
CA SER A 92 -20.43 0.80 -1.78
C SER A 92 -18.94 0.74 -2.10
N ASN A 93 -18.55 1.33 -3.22
CA ASN A 93 -17.15 1.49 -3.56
C ASN A 93 -16.42 2.33 -2.50
N ALA A 94 -15.21 1.88 -2.15
CA ALA A 94 -14.38 2.52 -1.15
C ALA A 94 -13.47 3.60 -1.73
N LEU A 95 -13.25 3.57 -3.04
CA LEU A 95 -12.37 4.48 -3.78
C LEU A 95 -13.12 5.15 -4.92
N SER A 96 -12.74 6.39 -5.23
CA SER A 96 -13.25 7.15 -6.38
C SER A 96 -12.26 7.26 -7.54
N GLY A 97 -11.07 6.67 -7.38
CA GLY A 97 -9.96 6.71 -8.32
C GLY A 97 -8.86 5.76 -7.88
N GLU A 98 -7.71 5.81 -8.56
CA GLU A 98 -6.58 4.95 -8.21
C GLU A 98 -6.12 5.13 -6.75
N PHE A 99 -5.53 4.08 -6.20
CA PHE A 99 -4.85 4.12 -4.90
C PHE A 99 -3.38 3.76 -5.09
N SER A 100 -2.51 4.70 -4.74
CA SER A 100 -1.09 4.66 -5.01
C SER A 100 -0.26 5.01 -3.77
N SER A 101 1.05 4.85 -3.91
CA SER A 101 2.02 5.36 -2.94
C SER A 101 1.91 6.87 -2.68
N ALA A 102 1.35 7.68 -3.58
CA ALA A 102 1.21 9.12 -3.35
C ALA A 102 0.14 9.45 -2.28
N ASP A 103 -0.86 8.59 -2.12
CA ASP A 103 -2.03 8.83 -1.27
C ASP A 103 -1.76 8.62 0.23
N THR A 104 -0.65 7.96 0.56
CA THR A 104 -0.30 7.56 1.94
C THR A 104 1.11 7.99 2.33
N LEU A 105 1.60 9.07 1.70
CA LEU A 105 2.97 9.54 1.85
C LEU A 105 3.25 10.13 3.25
N LEU A 106 4.23 9.56 3.93
CA LEU A 106 4.75 10.05 5.19
C LEU A 106 5.77 11.18 4.98
N ASP A 107 5.75 12.13 5.91
CA ASP A 107 6.83 13.10 6.08
C ASP A 107 8.07 12.44 6.72
N LEU A 108 9.15 13.20 6.88
CA LEU A 108 10.38 12.66 7.49
C LEU A 108 10.13 12.15 8.93
N PRO A 109 9.48 12.91 9.84
CA PRO A 109 9.16 12.40 11.18
C PRO A 109 8.37 11.09 11.17
N GLY A 110 7.33 10.98 10.33
CA GLY A 110 6.54 9.76 10.17
C GLY A 110 7.37 8.59 9.64
N THR A 111 8.25 8.86 8.68
CA THR A 111 9.19 7.84 8.15
C THR A 111 10.13 7.34 9.24
N VAL A 112 10.70 8.24 10.04
CA VAL A 112 11.59 7.88 11.17
C VAL A 112 10.84 7.04 12.21
N GLU A 113 9.63 7.44 12.58
CA GLU A 113 8.79 6.70 13.52
C GLU A 113 8.44 5.31 13.01
N LEU A 114 8.08 5.19 11.73
CA LEU A 114 7.79 3.90 11.09
C LEU A 114 9.00 2.97 11.15
N LEU A 115 10.19 3.46 10.79
CA LEU A 115 11.41 2.65 10.82
C LEU A 115 11.79 2.24 12.26
N ARG A 116 11.65 3.13 13.25
CA ARG A 116 11.90 2.80 14.66
C ARG A 116 10.95 1.73 15.18
N ARG A 117 9.65 1.88 14.93
CA ARG A 117 8.62 0.94 15.36
C ARG A 117 8.92 -0.50 14.91
N HIS A 118 9.52 -0.64 13.73
CA HIS A 118 9.86 -1.93 13.15
C HIS A 118 11.33 -2.33 13.37
N ASN A 119 12.06 -1.64 14.25
CA ASN A 119 13.47 -1.92 14.55
C ASN A 119 14.37 -1.91 13.30
N LEU A 120 14.09 -1.01 12.36
CA LEU A 120 14.83 -0.82 11.11
C LEU A 120 15.82 0.37 11.18
N MET A 121 15.97 0.96 12.37
CA MET A 121 16.98 1.99 12.63
C MET A 121 18.09 1.45 13.53
N PRO A 122 19.34 1.91 13.35
CA PRO A 122 20.45 1.61 14.25
C PRO A 122 20.29 2.25 15.64
#